data_AF-A0A0I9SE29-F1
#
_entry.id   AF-A0A0I9SE29-F1
#
_cell.length_a   1.000
_cell.length_b   1.000
_cell.length_c   1.000
_cell.angle_alpha   90.00
_cell.angle_beta   90.00
_cell.angle_gamma   90.00
#
_symmetry.space_group_name_H-M   'P 1'
#
loop_
_entity.id
_entity.type
_entity.pdbx_description
1 polymer ?
#
loop_
_entity_poly.entity_id
_entity_poly.type
_entity_poly.pdbx_seq_one_letter_code
_entity_poly.pdbx_strand_id
1 'polypeptide(L)'
;KRELTNLELQKMQDNALDHGIVSNRIRDNWNEEEVFNVPKGMSRTQYAEYKSLKNLEIANKNDKSNDTRNTLKKPWLYKVRQLHGRSEYVQSQMDNNSFVKLKKDCYGRMQRV
;
A
#
# COMPACT_ATOMS: atom_id res chain seq x y z
N LYS A 1 -31.01 16.17 1.52
CA LYS A 1 -29.75 16.35 0.76
C LYS A 1 -28.62 15.92 1.69
N ARG A 2 -27.71 15.03 1.28
CA ARG A 2 -26.54 14.69 2.09
C ARG A 2 -25.61 15.90 2.11
N GLU A 3 -25.16 16.28 3.30
CA GLU A 3 -24.14 17.33 3.44
C GLU A 3 -22.75 16.72 3.21
N LEU A 4 -21.88 17.50 2.55
CA LEU A 4 -20.50 17.09 2.30
C LEU A 4 -19.68 17.33 3.57
N THR A 5 -18.82 16.38 3.88
CA THR A 5 -17.84 16.51 4.97
C THR A 5 -16.76 17.54 4.60
N ASN A 6 -16.12 18.13 5.63
CA ASN A 6 -15.01 19.07 5.42
C ASN A 6 -13.86 18.46 4.59
N LEU A 7 -13.62 17.16 4.72
CA LEU A 7 -12.62 16.43 3.94
C LEU A 7 -12.99 16.34 2.45
N GLU A 8 -14.26 16.06 2.14
CA GLU A 8 -14.76 16.01 0.76
C GLU A 8 -14.69 17.40 0.11
N LEU A 9 -15.02 18.45 0.85
CA LEU A 9 -14.90 19.84 0.39
C LEU A 9 -13.44 20.22 0.09
N GLN A 10 -12.50 19.83 0.94
CA GLN A 10 -11.07 20.06 0.70
C GLN A 10 -10.59 19.32 -0.56
N LYS A 11 -10.95 18.04 -0.72
CA LYS A 11 -10.61 17.27 -1.92
C LYS A 11 -11.22 17.87 -3.19
N MET A 12 -12.44 18.40 -3.10
CA MET A 12 -13.05 19.12 -4.22
C MET A 12 -12.23 20.35 -4.62
N GLN A 13 -11.73 21.12 -3.65
CA GLN A 13 -10.85 22.26 -3.92
C GLN A 13 -9.52 21.83 -4.56
N ASP A 14 -8.84 20.84 -3.97
CA ASP A 14 -7.54 20.35 -4.44
C ASP A 14 -7.61 19.80 -5.88
N ASN A 15 -8.72 19.12 -6.21
CA ASN A 15 -8.92 18.50 -7.52
C ASN A 15 -9.68 19.38 -8.52
N ALA A 16 -9.93 20.66 -8.17
CA ALA A 16 -10.68 21.63 -8.95
C ALA A 16 -12.05 21.11 -9.42
N LEU A 17 -12.78 20.45 -8.52
CA LEU A 17 -14.10 19.86 -8.76
C LEU A 17 -15.20 20.83 -8.34
N ASP A 18 -16.18 20.98 -9.22
CA ASP A 18 -17.43 21.67 -8.92
C ASP A 18 -18.54 20.67 -8.55
N HIS A 19 -19.58 21.11 -7.84
CA HIS A 19 -20.73 20.29 -7.49
C HIS A 19 -21.41 19.67 -8.71
N GLY A 20 -21.44 20.37 -9.86
CA GLY A 20 -21.97 19.82 -11.10
C GLY A 20 -21.17 18.61 -11.59
N ILE A 21 -19.83 18.66 -11.50
CA ILE A 21 -18.94 17.56 -11.89
C ILE A 21 -19.14 16.37 -10.95
N VAL A 22 -19.17 16.62 -9.64
CA VAL A 22 -19.40 15.59 -8.62
C VAL A 22 -20.76 14.90 -8.83
N SER A 23 -21.82 15.68 -9.10
CA SER A 23 -23.15 15.16 -9.37
C SER A 23 -23.18 14.27 -10.62
N ASN A 24 -22.50 14.67 -11.70
CA ASN A 24 -22.38 13.85 -12.91
C ASN A 24 -21.65 12.54 -12.63
N ARG A 25 -20.54 12.56 -11.86
CA ARG A 25 -19.81 11.33 -11.49
C ARG A 25 -20.67 10.36 -10.66
N ILE A 26 -21.47 10.89 -9.73
CA ILE A 26 -22.41 10.09 -8.93
C ILE A 26 -23.47 9.47 -9.85
N ARG A 27 -24.02 10.25 -10.78
CA ARG A 27 -25.00 9.75 -11.78
C ARG A 27 -24.40 8.67 -12.68
N ASP A 28 -23.12 8.79 -13.02
CA ASP A 28 -22.39 7.84 -13.84
C ASP A 28 -21.89 6.61 -13.02
N ASN A 29 -22.38 6.43 -11.79
CA ASN A 29 -22.06 5.32 -10.89
C ASN A 29 -20.56 5.15 -10.61
N TRP A 30 -19.85 6.26 -10.42
CA TRP A 30 -18.49 6.23 -9.91
C TRP A 30 -18.47 5.79 -8.44
N ASN A 31 -17.39 5.12 -8.03
CA ASN A 31 -17.22 4.75 -6.63
C ASN A 31 -17.06 6.02 -5.76
N GLU A 32 -17.59 6.03 -4.54
CA GLU A 32 -17.57 7.21 -3.65
C GLU A 32 -16.15 7.78 -3.46
N GLU A 33 -15.15 6.90 -3.35
CA GLU A 33 -13.75 7.32 -3.27
C GLU A 33 -13.26 8.01 -4.55
N GLU A 34 -13.66 7.51 -5.72
CA GLU A 34 -13.19 8.02 -7.02
C GLU A 34 -13.83 9.39 -7.32
N VAL A 35 -15.08 9.59 -6.90
CA VAL A 35 -15.85 10.82 -7.14
C VAL A 35 -15.08 12.07 -6.72
N PHE A 36 -14.44 12.04 -5.55
CA PHE A 36 -13.71 13.19 -5.01
C PHE A 36 -12.21 13.17 -5.31
N ASN A 37 -11.62 11.99 -5.51
CA ASN A 37 -10.17 11.87 -5.64
C ASN A 37 -9.66 12.04 -7.09
N VAL A 38 -10.50 11.86 -8.11
CA VAL A 38 -10.08 12.03 -9.51
C VAL A 38 -10.05 13.51 -9.89
N PRO A 39 -8.93 14.07 -10.37
CA PRO A 39 -8.85 15.47 -10.80
C PRO A 39 -9.77 15.81 -11.97
N LYS A 40 -10.14 17.08 -12.09
CA LYS A 40 -10.81 17.59 -13.30
C LYS A 40 -9.92 17.38 -14.54
N GLY A 41 -10.50 16.85 -15.62
CA GLY A 41 -9.79 16.62 -16.88
C GLY A 41 -9.02 15.29 -16.96
N MET A 42 -8.94 14.52 -15.87
CA MET A 42 -8.35 13.18 -15.87
C MET A 42 -9.44 12.12 -16.11
N SER A 43 -9.15 11.15 -16.98
CA SER A 43 -10.03 9.99 -17.18
C SER A 43 -10.00 9.06 -15.97
N ARG A 44 -11.09 8.31 -15.76
CA ARG A 44 -11.17 7.25 -14.75
C ARG A 44 -10.08 6.19 -14.93
N THR A 45 -9.82 5.78 -16.17
CA THR A 45 -8.79 4.78 -16.50
C THR A 45 -7.39 5.29 -16.17
N GLN A 46 -7.09 6.53 -16.58
CA GLN A 46 -5.83 7.21 -16.29
C GLN A 46 -5.60 7.35 -14.78
N TYR A 47 -6.66 7.66 -14.02
CA TYR A 47 -6.58 7.73 -12.56
C TYR A 47 -6.29 6.36 -11.93
N ALA A 48 -6.88 5.27 -12.44
CA ALA A 48 -6.60 3.93 -11.96
C ALA A 48 -5.14 3.52 -12.19
N GLU A 49 -4.58 3.83 -13.36
CA GLU A 49 -3.16 3.62 -13.68
C GLU A 49 -2.26 4.44 -12.75
N TYR A 50 -2.56 5.73 -12.57
CA TYR A 50 -1.83 6.60 -11.65
C TYR A 50 -1.85 6.05 -10.21
N LYS A 51 -3.01 5.62 -9.72
CA LYS A 51 -3.17 5.03 -8.39
C LYS A 51 -2.32 3.76 -8.24
N SER A 52 -2.31 2.90 -9.26
CA SER A 52 -1.50 1.68 -9.29
C SER A 52 0.00 1.99 -9.22
N LEU A 53 0.49 2.89 -10.06
CA LEU A 53 1.89 3.30 -10.08
C LEU A 53 2.33 3.93 -8.76
N LYS A 54 1.49 4.79 -8.17
CA LYS A 54 1.77 5.43 -6.89
C LYS A 54 1.83 4.43 -5.75
N ASN A 55 0.96 3.42 -5.75
CA ASN A 55 1.00 2.34 -4.77
C ASN A 55 2.28 1.51 -4.90
N LEU A 56 2.70 1.19 -6.13
CA LEU A 56 3.97 0.49 -6.39
C LEU A 56 5.17 1.31 -5.93
N GLU A 57 5.17 2.62 -6.16
CA GLU A 57 6.22 3.53 -5.69
C GLU A 57 6.31 3.53 -4.15
N ILE A 58 5.17 3.63 -3.46
CA ILE A 58 5.10 3.58 -2.00
C ILE A 58 5.60 2.24 -1.47
N ALA A 59 5.18 1.12 -2.08
CA ALA A 59 5.65 -0.22 -1.72
C ALA A 59 7.17 -0.34 -1.86
N ASN A 60 7.71 0.05 -3.02
CA ASN A 60 9.15 0.05 -3.28
C ASN A 60 9.93 0.94 -2.30
N LYS A 61 9.39 2.10 -1.93
CA LYS A 61 10.02 3.00 -0.96
C LYS A 61 10.03 2.39 0.44
N ASN A 62 8.94 1.74 0.84
CA ASN A 62 8.84 1.05 2.13
C ASN A 62 9.81 -0.13 2.20
N ASP A 63 9.94 -0.92 1.13
CA ASP A 63 10.88 -2.04 1.07
C ASP A 63 12.33 -1.56 1.18
N LYS A 64 12.72 -0.52 0.43
CA LYS A 64 14.05 0.11 0.54
C LYS A 64 14.32 0.69 1.94
N SER A 65 13.32 1.31 2.55
CA SER A 65 13.43 1.86 3.92
C SER A 65 13.64 0.75 4.95
N ASN A 66 12.91 -0.35 4.82
CA ASN A 66 13.05 -1.51 5.70
C ASN A 66 14.42 -2.19 5.52
N ASP A 67 14.90 -2.31 4.29
CA ASP A 67 16.19 -2.92 4.01
C ASP A 67 17.36 -2.07 4.53
N THR A 68 17.31 -0.74 4.33
CA THR A 68 18.30 0.18 4.91
C THR A 68 18.27 0.17 6.44
N ARG A 69 17.10 0.08 7.06
CA ARG A 69 16.98 -0.03 8.52
C ARG A 69 17.58 -1.33 9.06
N ASN A 70 17.37 -2.44 8.37
CA ASN A 70 17.91 -3.74 8.76
C ASN A 70 19.42 -3.81 8.60
N THR A 71 19.94 -3.28 7.49
CA THR A 71 21.38 -3.19 7.23
C THR A 71 22.09 -2.29 8.24
N LEU A 72 21.50 -1.16 8.64
CA LEU A 72 22.04 -0.29 9.68
C LEU A 72 22.01 -0.95 11.07
N LYS A 73 20.97 -1.70 11.40
CA LYS A 73 20.81 -2.31 12.73
C LYS A 73 21.72 -3.53 12.94
N LYS A 74 21.97 -4.31 11.88
CA LYS A 74 22.78 -5.53 11.92
C LYS A 74 23.75 -5.60 10.73
N PRO A 75 24.70 -4.65 10.61
CA PRO A 75 25.57 -4.56 9.43
C PRO A 75 26.49 -5.78 9.26
N TRP A 76 26.84 -6.47 10.36
CA TRP A 76 27.69 -7.67 10.31
C TRP A 76 27.03 -8.84 9.57
N LEU A 77 25.69 -8.93 9.55
CA LEU A 77 24.98 -9.97 8.80
C LEU A 77 25.22 -9.89 7.28
N TYR A 78 25.55 -8.70 6.78
CA TYR A 78 25.75 -8.46 5.34
C TYR A 78 27.24 -8.43 4.94
N LYS A 79 28.15 -8.38 5.92
CA LYS A 79 29.60 -8.44 5.69
C LYS A 79 30.14 -9.87 5.72
N VAL A 80 29.52 -10.75 6.51
CA VAL A 80 29.97 -12.12 6.69
C VAL A 80 29.32 -13.02 5.64
N ARG A 81 30.16 -13.64 4.79
CA ARG A 81 29.69 -14.66 3.85
C ARG A 81 29.19 -15.86 4.64
N GLN A 82 27.93 -16.23 4.45
CA GLN A 82 27.42 -17.48 5.02
C GLN A 82 28.16 -18.65 4.37
N LEU A 83 28.75 -19.52 5.19
CA LEU A 83 29.55 -20.66 4.74
C LEU A 83 28.69 -21.70 4.00
N HIS A 84 27.44 -21.86 4.43
CA HIS A 84 26.49 -22.82 3.87
C HIS A 84 25.30 -22.10 3.26
N GLY A 85 24.94 -22.52 2.05
CA GLY A 85 23.66 -22.14 1.44
C GLY A 85 22.49 -22.84 2.13
N ARG A 86 21.28 -22.36 1.85
CA ARG A 86 20.05 -23.06 2.25
C ARG A 86 19.85 -24.27 1.34
N SER A 87 19.21 -25.32 1.85
CA SER A 87 18.76 -26.42 1.00
C SER A 87 17.58 -25.98 0.13
N GLU A 88 17.36 -26.66 -0.99
CA GLU A 88 16.24 -26.36 -1.90
C GLU A 88 14.88 -26.42 -1.20
N TYR A 89 14.70 -27.39 -0.30
CA TYR A 89 13.49 -27.49 0.52
C TYR A 89 13.27 -26.24 1.37
N VAL A 90 14.30 -25.81 2.11
CA VAL A 90 14.22 -24.62 2.96
C VAL A 90 13.98 -23.36 2.12
N GLN A 91 14.63 -23.25 0.97
CA GLN A 91 14.45 -22.12 0.05
C GLN A 91 13.00 -22.06 -0.45
N SER A 92 12.46 -23.18 -0.93
CA SER A 92 11.06 -23.31 -1.36
C SER A 92 10.06 -22.96 -0.25
N GLN A 93 10.31 -23.38 1.00
CA GLN A 93 9.45 -23.02 2.12
C GLN A 93 9.50 -21.52 2.48
N MET A 94 10.64 -20.84 2.26
CA MET A 94 10.75 -19.39 2.46
C MET A 94 10.05 -18.63 1.34
N ASP A 95 10.26 -19.02 0.09
CA ASP A 95 9.68 -18.35 -1.08
C ASP A 95 8.14 -18.48 -1.08
N ASN A 96 7.61 -19.64 -0.69
CA ASN A 96 6.18 -19.87 -0.51
C ASN A 96 5.63 -19.33 0.82
N ASN A 97 6.48 -18.74 1.66
CA ASN A 97 6.15 -18.22 2.99
C ASN A 97 5.41 -19.25 3.89
N SER A 98 5.77 -20.52 3.78
CA SER A 98 5.10 -21.66 4.44
C SER A 98 5.79 -22.11 5.74
N PHE A 99 6.83 -21.40 6.19
CA PHE A 99 7.35 -21.56 7.54
C PHE A 99 6.31 -21.16 8.59
N VAL A 100 6.13 -22.03 9.58
CA VAL A 100 5.29 -21.72 10.75
C VAL A 100 5.85 -20.50 11.46
N LYS A 101 5.03 -19.44 11.56
CA LYS A 101 5.41 -18.20 12.25
C LYS A 101 4.86 -18.23 13.66
N LEU A 102 5.69 -17.86 14.63
CA LEU A 102 5.22 -17.64 15.99
C LEU A 102 4.82 -16.18 16.14
N LYS A 103 3.55 -15.94 16.47
CA LYS A 103 3.03 -14.61 16.77
C LYS A 103 2.60 -14.55 18.24
N LYS A 104 2.90 -13.44 18.93
CA LYS A 104 2.30 -13.15 20.24
C LYS A 104 0.99 -12.40 20.05
N ASP A 105 -0.07 -12.85 20.74
CA ASP A 105 -1.34 -12.14 20.79
C ASP A 105 -1.28 -10.92 21.72
N CYS A 106 -2.35 -10.11 21.75
CA CYS A 106 -2.47 -8.95 22.63
C CYS A 106 -2.49 -9.30 24.13
N TYR A 107 -2.58 -10.58 24.49
CA TYR A 107 -2.56 -11.11 25.85
C TYR A 107 -1.22 -11.79 26.19
N GLY A 108 -0.23 -11.73 25.29
CA GLY A 108 1.11 -12.30 25.49
C GLY A 108 1.23 -13.81 25.22
N ARG A 109 0.18 -14.49 24.77
CA ARG A 109 0.19 -15.92 24.43
C ARG A 109 0.82 -16.15 23.05
N MET A 110 1.58 -17.24 22.91
CA MET A 110 2.18 -17.61 21.62
C MET A 110 1.20 -18.42 20.77
N GLN A 111 0.99 -17.98 19.54
CA GLN A 111 0.18 -18.65 18.52
C GLN A 111 1.07 -19.06 17.35
N ARG A 112 0.79 -20.23 16.77
CA ARG A 112 1.36 -20.66 15.48
C ARG A 112 0.46 -20.12 14.38
N VAL A 113 1.05 -19.41 13.42
CA VAL A 113 0.40 -18.79 12.26
C VAL A 113 1.03 -19.33 11.00
#